data_AF-A0A0Q8WFR6-F1
#
_entry.id   AF-A0A0Q8WFR6-F1
#
_cell.length_a   1.000
_cell.length_b   1.000
_cell.length_c   1.000
_cell.angle_alpha   90.00
_cell.angle_beta   90.00
_cell.angle_gamma   90.00
#
_symmetry.space_group_name_H-M   'P 1'
#
loop_
_entity.id
_entity.type
_entity.pdbx_description
1 polymer ?
#
loop_
_entity_poly.entity_id
_entity_poly.type
_entity_poly.pdbx_seq_one_letter_code
_entity_poly.pdbx_strand_id
1 'polypeptide(L)' 'MNTDLHDLKPGYYWYTMANDPLAVIHIHEDGGATLMGTDYRIGAEGVADMVRQGERFFWIEPPQL' A
#
# COMPACT_ATOMS: atom_id res chain seq x y z
N MET A 1 -16.08 -9.12 -3.55
CA MET A 1 -14.95 -9.11 -2.60
C MET A 1 -15.03 -7.80 -1.87
N ASN A 2 -14.93 -7.82 -0.53
CA ASN A 2 -15.15 -6.64 0.30
C ASN A 2 -13.89 -5.77 0.25
N THR A 3 -13.90 -4.70 -0.55
CA THR A 3 -12.77 -3.76 -0.71
C THR A 3 -12.71 -2.71 0.40
N ASP A 4 -13.69 -2.69 1.31
CA ASP A 4 -13.88 -1.62 2.31
C ASP A 4 -13.04 -1.83 3.59
N LEU A 5 -11.86 -2.46 3.49
CA LEU A 5 -11.00 -2.73 4.64
C LEU A 5 -10.04 -1.58 4.97
N HIS A 6 -9.74 -0.73 3.99
CA HIS A 6 -8.96 0.49 4.12
C HIS A 6 -9.30 1.49 3.00
N ASP A 7 -8.96 2.76 3.20
CA ASP A 7 -9.33 3.83 2.27
C ASP A 7 -8.26 4.17 1.21
N LEU A 8 -7.17 3.39 1.11
CA LEU A 8 -6.14 3.58 0.10
C LEU A 8 -6.68 3.28 -1.30
N LYS A 9 -6.60 4.26 -2.21
CA LYS A 9 -6.93 4.06 -3.63
C LYS A 9 -5.86 3.21 -4.33
N PRO A 10 -6.21 2.42 -5.37
CA PRO A 10 -5.25 1.69 -6.19
C PRO A 10 -4.20 2.63 -6.80
N GLY A 11 -2.95 2.16 -6.87
CA GLY A 11 -1.81 2.91 -7.37
C GLY A 11 -0.57 2.83 -6.48
N TYR A 12 0.40 3.69 -6.73
CA TYR A 12 1.71 3.64 -6.07
C TYR A 12 1.79 4.60 -4.89
N TYR A 13 2.47 4.17 -3.83
CA TYR A 13 2.73 4.97 -2.65
C TYR A 13 4.19 4.84 -2.22
N TRP A 14 4.74 5.92 -1.69
CA TRP A 14 5.85 5.80 -0.74
C TRP A 14 5.30 5.25 0.56
N TYR A 15 6.02 4.30 1.13
CA TYR A 15 5.59 3.51 2.26
C TYR A 15 6.71 3.41 3.28
N THR A 16 6.40 3.53 4.57
CA THR A 16 7.37 3.45 5.67
C THR A 16 6.70 3.05 6.99
N MET A 17 7.41 2.25 7.78
CA MET A 17 7.12 2.00 9.20
C MET A 17 7.93 2.94 10.09
N ALA A 18 7.61 2.98 11.39
CA ALA A 18 8.41 3.73 12.34
C ALA A 18 9.86 3.21 12.36
N ASN A 19 10.80 4.08 11.98
CA ASN A 19 12.25 3.84 11.87
C ASN A 19 12.73 3.05 10.64
N ASP A 20 11.86 2.76 9.67
CA ASP A 20 12.24 2.09 8.42
C ASP A 20 12.48 3.10 7.28
N PRO A 21 13.41 2.82 6.36
CA PRO A 21 13.55 3.62 5.14
C PRO A 21 12.28 3.58 4.29
N LEU A 22 12.10 4.59 3.45
CA LEU A 22 10.99 4.61 2.48
C LEU A 22 11.17 3.49 1.45
N ALA A 23 10.10 2.76 1.19
CA ALA A 23 9.97 1.83 0.08
C ALA A 23 8.80 2.25 -0.82
N VAL A 24 8.68 1.63 -1.99
CA VAL A 24 7.51 1.81 -2.85
C VAL A 24 6.61 0.60 -2.72
N ILE A 25 5.31 0.84 -2.55
CA ILE A 25 4.28 -0.21 -2.53
C ILE A 25 3.22 0.10 -3.58
N HIS A 26 2.73 -0.92 -4.26
CA HIS A 26 1.62 -0.83 -5.21
C HIS A 26 0.36 -1.41 -4.58
N ILE A 27 -0.68 -0.60 -4.40
CA ILE A 27 -2.02 -1.01 -3.98
C ILE A 27 -2.82 -1.41 -5.22
N HIS A 28 -3.36 -2.62 -5.21
CA HIS A 28 -4.13 -3.20 -6.31
C HIS A 28 -5.63 -2.90 -6.18
N GLU A 29 -6.39 -3.13 -7.25
CA GLU A 29 -7.86 -2.93 -7.25
C GLU A 29 -8.61 -3.82 -6.26
N ASP A 30 -8.05 -4.96 -5.88
CA ASP A 30 -8.61 -5.87 -4.88
C ASP A 30 -8.32 -5.43 -3.43
N GLY A 31 -7.67 -4.29 -3.23
CA GLY A 31 -7.20 -3.80 -1.92
C GLY A 31 -5.92 -4.47 -1.43
N GLY A 32 -5.41 -5.50 -2.13
CA GLY A 32 -4.11 -6.07 -1.80
C GLY A 32 -2.95 -5.14 -2.16
N ALA A 33 -1.74 -5.50 -1.76
CA ALA A 33 -0.54 -4.73 -2.06
C ALA A 33 0.65 -5.61 -2.49
N THR A 34 1.56 -5.04 -3.26
CA THR A 34 2.87 -5.64 -3.56
C THR A 34 3.98 -4.67 -3.22
N LEU A 35 4.97 -5.13 -2.47
CA LEU A 35 6.17 -4.35 -2.16
C LEU A 35 7.09 -4.34 -3.39
N MET A 36 7.32 -3.16 -3.95
CA MET A 36 8.09 -3.03 -5.19
C MET A 36 9.54 -3.44 -4.99
N GLY A 37 10.07 -4.21 -5.94
CA GLY A 37 11.41 -4.81 -5.83
C GLY A 37 11.43 -6.20 -5.19
N THR A 38 10.26 -6.74 -4.80
CA THR A 38 10.09 -8.11 -4.28
C THR A 38 8.92 -8.81 -4.96
N ASP A 39 8.79 -10.12 -4.76
CA ASP A 39 7.62 -10.92 -5.14
C ASP A 39 6.58 -11.03 -4.00
N TYR A 40 6.78 -10.29 -2.91
CA TYR A 40 5.94 -10.34 -1.73
C TYR A 40 4.59 -9.64 -1.97
N ARG A 41 3.49 -10.41 -1.88
CA ARG A 41 2.11 -9.93 -1.98
C ARG A 41 1.40 -10.01 -0.62
N ILE A 42 0.72 -8.92 -0.28
CA ILE A 42 -0.08 -8.74 0.93
C ILE A 42 -1.56 -8.70 0.50
N GLY A 43 -2.43 -9.42 1.21
CA GLY A 43 -3.87 -9.34 0.99
C GLY A 43 -4.48 -8.07 1.60
N ALA A 44 -5.71 -7.72 1.20
CA ALA A 44 -6.38 -6.50 1.67
C ALA A 44 -6.52 -6.39 3.20
N GLU A 45 -6.74 -7.52 3.89
CA GLU A 45 -6.74 -7.57 5.35
C GLU A 45 -5.40 -7.15 5.95
N GLY A 46 -4.29 -7.63 5.37
CA GLY A 46 -2.94 -7.26 5.82
C GLY A 46 -2.64 -5.78 5.59
N VAL A 47 -3.08 -5.21 4.46
CA VAL A 47 -2.93 -3.77 4.19
C VAL A 47 -3.74 -2.95 5.20
N ALA A 48 -4.95 -3.40 5.54
CA ALA A 48 -5.74 -2.75 6.57
C ALA A 48 -5.10 -2.84 7.96
N ASP A 49 -4.46 -3.96 8.29
CA ASP A 49 -3.68 -4.12 9.52
C ASP A 49 -2.49 -3.17 9.56
N MET A 50 -1.77 -2.98 8.45
CA MET A 50 -0.66 -2.03 8.33
C MET A 50 -1.12 -0.60 8.61
N VAL A 51 -2.24 -0.18 8.01
CA VAL A 51 -2.84 1.14 8.27
C VAL A 51 -3.23 1.28 9.75
N ARG A 52 -3.85 0.26 10.35
CA ARG A 52 -4.23 0.27 11.77
C ARG A 52 -3.04 0.29 12.72
N GLN A 53 -1.89 -0.25 12.32
CA GLN A 53 -0.63 -0.17 13.06
C GLN A 53 0.06 1.20 12.96
N GLY A 54 -0.47 2.12 12.15
CA GLY A 54 0.05 3.48 12.00
C GLY A 54 1.17 3.58 10.96
N GLU A 55 1.31 2.59 10.08
CA GLU A 55 2.21 2.68 8.93
C GLU A 55 1.76 3.80 8.00
N ARG A 56 2.74 4.47 7.37
CA ARG A 56 2.47 5.70 6.61
C ARG A 56 2.57 5.44 5.11
N PHE A 57 1.55 5.91 4.40
CA PHE A 57 1.42 5.81 2.96
C PHE A 57 1.31 7.22 2.36
N PHE A 58 2.21 7.55 1.44
CA PHE A 58 2.22 8.84 0.75
C PHE A 58 1.98 8.61 -0.74
N TRP A 59 0.88 9.14 -1.26
CA TRP A 59 0.47 8.95 -2.65
C TRP A 59 1.54 9.42 -3.63
N ILE A 60 1.86 8.59 -4.62
CA ILE A 60 2.68 8.96 -5.76
C ILE A 60 1.74 9.26 -6.91
N GLU A 61 1.73 10.52 -7.34
CA GLU A 61 0.91 10.93 -8.48
C GLU A 61 1.39 10.19 -9.76
N PRO A 62 0.49 9.49 -10.48
CA PRO A 62 0.83 8.91 -11.76
C PRO A 62 1.30 9.99 -12.74
N PRO A 63 2.22 9.65 -13.66
CA PRO A 63 2.61 10.59 -14.70
C PRO A 63 1.38 11.02 -15.52
N GLN A 64 1.30 12.33 -15.80
CA GLN A 64 0.28 12.85 -16.72
C GLN A 64 0.62 12.37 -18.13
N LEU A 65 -0.39 11.78 -18.81
CA LEU A 65 -0.30 11.34 -20.19
C LEU A 65 -0.19 12.53 -21.16
#